data_AF-A0A4Z0AQ45-F1
#
_entry.id   AF-A0A4Z0AQ45-F1
#
_cell.length_a   1.000
_cell.length_b   1.000
_cell.length_c   1.000
_cell.angle_alpha   90.00
_cell.angle_beta   90.00
_cell.angle_gamma   90.00
#
_symmetry.space_group_name_H-M   'P 1'
#
loop_
_entity.id
_entity.type
_entity.pdbx_description
1 polymer ?
#
loop_
_entity_poly.entity_id
_entity_poly.type
_entity_poly.pdbx_seq_one_letter_code
_entity_poly.pdbx_strand_id
1 'polypeptide(L)'
;MLTDHEPLKIASGVLARTTIDSVLRSTSYHALGWKILDRWALNSSGRLRELEADGELLLLERLLEQQRLEQEALVSPHGLAQRAQGLAEHEILALCGIPDGL
;
A
#
# COMPACT_ATOMS: atom_id res chain seq x y z
N MET A 1 -18.40 -2.68 10.65
CA MET A 1 -18.62 -1.47 9.83
C MET A 1 -17.41 -1.33 8.92
N LEU A 2 -17.56 -1.64 7.63
CA LEU A 2 -16.53 -1.26 6.65
C LEU A 2 -16.69 0.25 6.47
N THR A 3 -15.76 1.02 7.01
CA THR A 3 -15.65 2.43 6.67
C THR A 3 -15.51 2.53 5.17
N ASP A 4 -16.39 3.30 4.55
CA ASP A 4 -16.37 3.71 3.14
C ASP A 4 -15.11 4.57 2.94
N HIS A 5 -13.94 3.92 2.91
CA HIS A 5 -12.68 4.56 2.58
C HIS A 5 -12.63 4.65 1.07
N GLU A 6 -13.06 5.81 0.57
CA GLU A 6 -12.75 6.24 -0.78
C GLU A 6 -11.27 5.95 -1.06
N PRO A 7 -10.96 5.11 -2.06
CA PRO A 7 -9.60 4.66 -2.31
C PRO A 7 -8.72 5.86 -2.70
N LEU A 8 -7.48 5.87 -2.20
CA LEU A 8 -6.47 6.87 -2.58
C LEU A 8 -6.81 8.30 -2.11
N LYS A 9 -7.61 8.43 -1.05
CA LYS A 9 -8.05 9.74 -0.52
C LYS A 9 -6.88 10.63 -0.08
N ILE A 10 -5.84 10.06 0.52
CA ILE A 10 -4.67 10.80 0.98
C ILE A 10 -3.69 10.95 -0.19
N ALA A 11 -3.47 9.86 -0.93
CA ALA A 11 -2.56 9.84 -2.07
C ALA A 11 -2.94 10.86 -3.16
N SER A 12 -4.23 11.07 -3.40
CA SER A 12 -4.72 12.07 -4.37
C SER A 12 -4.40 13.52 -4.01
N GLY A 13 -4.07 13.81 -2.75
CA GLY A 13 -3.57 15.12 -2.32
C GLY A 13 -2.05 15.29 -2.44
N VAL A 14 -1.31 14.21 -2.74
CA VAL A 14 0.16 14.17 -2.76
C VAL A 14 0.71 13.94 -4.17
N LEU A 15 0.09 13.04 -4.92
CA LEU A 15 0.52 12.60 -6.25
C LEU A 15 -0.26 13.30 -7.38
N ALA A 16 0.31 13.26 -8.59
CA ALA A 16 -0.36 13.69 -9.79
C ALA A 16 -1.60 12.85 -10.08
N ARG A 17 -2.65 13.50 -10.60
CA ARG A 17 -3.90 12.82 -10.97
C ARG A 17 -3.68 11.70 -12.00
N THR A 18 -2.71 11.85 -12.90
CA THR A 18 -2.35 10.81 -13.88
C THR A 18 -1.88 9.54 -13.19
N THR A 19 -1.06 9.65 -12.14
CA THR A 19 -0.55 8.51 -11.39
C THR A 19 -1.63 7.83 -10.56
N ILE A 20 -2.55 8.61 -9.97
CA ILE A 20 -3.75 8.06 -9.33
C ILE A 20 -4.61 7.28 -10.35
N ASP A 21 -4.83 7.85 -11.53
CA ASP A 21 -5.59 7.19 -12.60
C ASP A 21 -4.89 5.90 -13.08
N SER A 22 -3.56 5.89 -13.20
CA SER A 22 -2.76 4.70 -13.54
C SER A 22 -2.96 3.57 -12.53
N VAL A 23 -2.94 3.88 -11.23
CA VAL A 23 -3.16 2.89 -10.16
C VAL A 23 -4.61 2.37 -10.17
N LEU A 24 -5.60 3.25 -10.39
CA LEU A 24 -7.01 2.86 -10.40
C LEU A 24 -7.43 2.06 -11.63
N ARG A 25 -6.84 2.33 -12.80
CA ARG A 25 -7.18 1.65 -14.06
C ARG A 25 -6.44 0.34 -14.27
N SER A 26 -5.31 0.15 -13.59
CA SER A 26 -4.52 -1.07 -13.69
C SER A 26 -5.15 -2.21 -12.88
N THR A 27 -5.21 -3.40 -13.49
CA THR A 27 -5.68 -4.62 -12.81
C THR A 27 -4.63 -5.21 -11.86
N SER A 28 -3.40 -4.69 -11.87
CA SER A 28 -2.32 -5.13 -10.98
C SER A 28 -2.50 -4.64 -9.55
N TYR A 29 -3.23 -3.54 -9.34
CA TYR A 29 -3.46 -2.98 -8.01
C TYR A 29 -4.88 -3.26 -7.54
N HIS A 30 -5.00 -3.60 -6.27
CA HIS A 30 -6.28 -3.80 -5.61
C HIS A 30 -6.31 -3.02 -4.29
N ALA A 31 -7.34 -3.28 -3.47
CA ALA A 31 -7.56 -2.56 -2.22
C ALA A 31 -6.33 -2.52 -1.28
N LEU A 32 -5.44 -3.53 -1.34
CA LEU A 32 -4.21 -3.52 -0.54
C LEU A 32 -3.21 -2.49 -1.08
N GLY A 33 -2.95 -2.49 -2.39
CA GLY A 33 -2.12 -1.47 -3.04
C GLY A 33 -2.63 -0.05 -2.78
N TRP A 34 -3.95 0.15 -2.82
CA TRP A 34 -4.51 1.47 -2.51
C TRP A 34 -4.29 1.90 -1.06
N LYS A 35 -4.47 0.97 -0.10
CA LYS A 35 -4.14 1.22 1.32
C LYS A 35 -2.65 1.53 1.53
N ILE A 36 -1.76 0.80 0.83
CA ILE A 36 -0.31 1.04 0.88
C ILE A 36 -0.01 2.46 0.40
N LEU A 37 -0.59 2.86 -0.73
CA LEU A 37 -0.33 4.18 -1.31
C LEU A 37 -0.85 5.31 -0.41
N ASP A 38 -2.03 5.15 0.19
CA ASP A 38 -2.54 6.10 1.20
C ASP A 38 -1.65 6.14 2.45
N ARG A 39 -1.12 4.98 2.89
CA ARG A 39 -0.20 4.89 4.03
C ARG A 39 1.14 5.58 3.74
N TRP A 40 1.68 5.43 2.54
CA TRP A 40 2.87 6.16 2.08
C TRP A 40 2.63 7.66 1.99
N ALA A 41 1.46 8.07 1.49
CA ALA A 41 1.08 9.48 1.42
C ALA A 41 0.93 10.10 2.81
N LEU A 42 0.42 9.34 3.78
CA LEU A 42 0.30 9.78 5.17
C LEU A 42 1.66 9.87 5.88
N ASN A 43 2.48 8.84 5.77
CA ASN A 43 3.71 8.70 6.57
C ASN A 43 4.94 9.35 5.91
N SER A 44 4.98 9.42 4.58
CA SER A 44 6.18 9.79 3.81
C SER A 44 5.87 10.64 2.57
N SER A 45 4.94 11.61 2.67
CA SER A 45 4.47 12.41 1.51
C SER A 45 5.58 13.11 0.71
N GLY A 46 6.68 13.53 1.35
CA GLY A 46 7.82 14.15 0.66
C GLY A 46 8.55 13.13 -0.23
N ARG A 47 8.94 12.00 0.37
CA ARG A 47 9.60 10.89 -0.33
C ARG A 47 8.73 10.26 -1.42
N LEU A 48 7.42 10.22 -1.21
CA LEU A 48 6.46 9.75 -2.20
C LEU A 48 6.42 10.68 -3.43
N ARG A 49 6.50 12.00 -3.23
CA ARG A 49 6.60 12.98 -4.34
C ARG A 49 7.94 12.90 -5.07
N GLU A 50 9.02 12.69 -4.34
CA GLU A 50 10.35 12.47 -4.94
C GLU A 50 10.33 11.21 -5.81
N LEU A 51 9.75 10.12 -5.33
CA LEU A 51 9.63 8.88 -6.10
C LEU A 51 8.78 9.05 -7.37
N GLU A 52 7.68 9.81 -7.31
CA GLU A 52 6.88 10.14 -8.51
C GLU A 52 7.69 10.99 -9.50
N ALA A 53 8.46 11.96 -9.01
CA ALA A 53 9.30 12.83 -9.83
C ALA A 53 10.47 12.09 -10.49
N ASP A 54 11.04 11.09 -9.80
CA ASP A 54 12.07 10.20 -10.34
C ASP A 54 11.51 9.30 -11.47
N GLY A 55 10.21 8.99 -11.39
CA GLY A 55 9.46 8.41 -12.50
C GLY A 55 8.22 7.65 -12.05
N GLU A 56 7.10 7.89 -12.72
CA GLU A 56 5.82 7.21 -12.45
C GLU A 56 5.97 5.68 -12.45
N LEU A 57 6.69 5.11 -13.43
CA LEU A 57 6.89 3.67 -13.50
C LEU A 57 7.63 3.12 -12.26
N LEU A 58 8.62 3.85 -11.74
CA LEU A 58 9.36 3.45 -10.53
C LEU A 58 8.43 3.43 -9.30
N LEU A 59 7.56 4.42 -9.19
CA LEU A 59 6.53 4.45 -8.14
C LEU A 59 5.60 3.24 -8.25
N LEU A 60 5.11 2.95 -9.46
CA LEU A 60 4.21 1.84 -9.74
C LEU A 60 4.86 0.49 -9.43
N GLU A 61 6.09 0.25 -9.91
CA GLU A 61 6.84 -0.97 -9.62
C GLU A 61 7.08 -1.16 -8.12
N ARG A 62 7.46 -0.08 -7.42
CA ARG A 62 7.67 -0.10 -5.97
C ARG A 62 6.38 -0.42 -5.22
N LEU A 63 5.26 0.16 -5.64
CA LEU A 63 3.94 -0.13 -5.07
C LEU A 63 3.53 -1.59 -5.27
N LEU A 64 3.78 -2.13 -6.47
CA LEU A 64 3.44 -3.50 -6.80
C LEU A 64 4.25 -4.49 -5.95
N GLU A 65 5.55 -4.25 -5.79
CA GLU A 65 6.40 -5.09 -4.96
C GLU A 65 5.96 -5.06 -3.49
N GLN A 66 5.63 -3.88 -2.96
CA GLN A 66 5.11 -3.77 -1.60
C GLN A 66 3.77 -4.50 -1.43
N GLN A 67 2.85 -4.37 -2.41
CA GLN A 67 1.57 -5.10 -2.39
C GLN A 67 1.80 -6.62 -2.36
N ARG A 68 2.75 -7.12 -3.16
CA ARG A 68 3.10 -8.55 -3.20
C ARG A 68 3.63 -9.03 -1.86
N LEU A 69 4.59 -8.31 -1.26
CA LEU A 69 5.18 -8.66 0.03
C LEU A 69 4.14 -8.67 1.16
N GLU A 70 3.30 -7.64 1.23
CA GLU A 70 2.24 -7.58 2.25
C GLU A 70 1.20 -8.67 2.06
N GLN A 71 0.79 -8.93 0.83
CA GLN A 71 -0.16 -10.01 0.53
C GLN A 71 0.41 -11.37 0.92
N GLU A 72 1.65 -11.66 0.55
CA GLU A 72 2.34 -12.91 0.90
C GLU A 72 2.45 -13.10 2.41
N ALA A 73 2.81 -12.05 3.15
CA ALA A 73 2.87 -12.09 4.61
C ALA A 73 1.49 -12.39 5.23
N LEU A 74 0.44 -11.71 4.77
CA LEU A 74 -0.92 -11.84 5.31
C LEU A 74 -1.58 -13.18 5.00
N VAL A 75 -1.29 -13.79 3.85
CA VAL A 75 -1.85 -15.10 3.44
C VAL A 75 -0.95 -16.28 3.79
N SER A 76 0.25 -16.03 4.32
CA SER A 76 1.14 -17.09 4.79
C SER A 76 0.50 -17.91 5.93
N PRO A 77 0.88 -19.19 6.11
CA PRO A 77 0.39 -19.99 7.24
C PRO A 77 0.59 -19.31 8.60
N HIS A 78 1.71 -18.60 8.76
CA HIS A 78 2.02 -17.83 9.96
C HIS A 78 1.09 -16.62 10.12
N GLY A 79 0.91 -15.82 9.07
CA GLY A 79 0.00 -14.67 9.08
C GLY A 79 -1.45 -15.08 9.34
N LEU A 80 -1.90 -16.18 8.75
CA LEU A 80 -3.24 -16.74 9.02
C LEU A 80 -3.38 -17.23 10.47
N ALA A 81 -2.36 -17.86 11.04
CA ALA A 81 -2.37 -18.29 12.44
C ALA A 81 -2.41 -17.08 13.40
N GLN A 82 -1.65 -16.03 13.12
CA GLN A 82 -1.67 -14.78 13.89
C GLN A 82 -3.03 -14.07 13.79
N ARG A 83 -3.61 -14.02 12.59
CA ARG A 83 -4.95 -13.47 12.38
C ARG A 83 -6.01 -14.25 13.16
N ALA A 84 -5.90 -15.58 13.23
CA ALA A 84 -6.78 -16.42 14.03
C ALA A 84 -6.62 -16.17 15.55
N GLN A 85 -5.48 -15.64 15.98
CA GLN A 85 -5.23 -15.20 17.36
C GLN A 85 -5.72 -13.77 17.64
N GLY A 86 -6.30 -13.10 16.64
CA GLY A 86 -6.90 -11.76 16.79
C GLY A 86 -5.97 -10.61 16.45
N LEU A 87 -4.77 -10.85 15.89
CA LEU A 87 -3.88 -9.79 15.46
C LEU A 87 -4.45 -9.06 14.23
N ALA A 88 -4.28 -7.75 14.21
CA ALA A 88 -4.59 -6.90 13.08
C ALA A 88 -3.54 -7.03 11.97
N GLU A 89 -3.92 -6.66 10.73
CA GLU A 89 -3.05 -6.78 9.56
C GLU A 89 -1.71 -6.04 9.74
N HIS A 90 -1.73 -4.83 10.31
CA HIS A 90 -0.50 -4.06 10.55
C HIS A 90 0.43 -4.73 11.59
N GLU A 91 -0.13 -5.42 12.59
CA GLU A 91 0.66 -6.15 13.60
C GLU A 91 1.31 -7.38 12.98
N ILE A 92 0.58 -8.10 12.12
CA ILE A 92 1.10 -9.24 11.36
C ILE A 92 2.26 -8.81 10.45
N LEU A 93 2.08 -7.71 9.71
CA LEU A 93 3.11 -7.18 8.82
C LEU A 93 4.37 -6.77 9.59
N ALA A 94 4.22 -6.11 10.74
CA ALA A 94 5.33 -5.75 11.60
C ALA A 94 6.09 -6.99 12.12
N LEU A 95 5.38 -8.05 12.50
CA LEU A 95 6.00 -9.30 12.95
C LEU A 95 6.72 -10.04 11.82
N CYS A 96 6.27 -9.88 10.57
CA CYS A 96 6.94 -10.39 9.38
C CYS A 96 8.10 -9.51 8.88
N GLY A 97 8.39 -8.39 9.56
CA GLY A 97 9.45 -7.45 9.17
C GLY A 97 9.14 -6.66 7.91
N ILE A 98 7.87 -6.56 7.52
CA ILE A 98 7.45 -5.80 6.34
C ILE A 98 7.31 -4.32 6.74
N PRO A 99 8.03 -3.40 6.08
CA PRO A 99 7.96 -1.98 6.42
C PRO A 99 6.60 -1.39 6.03
N ASP A 100 6.12 -0.44 6.82
CA ASP A 100 4.90 0.31 6.57
C ASP A 100 5.13 1.56 5.68
N GLY A 101 6.39 1.96 5.46
CA GLY A 101 6.77 3.17 4.73
C GLY A 101 7.66 2.97 3.50
N LEU A 102 7.96 4.10 2.84
CA LEU A 102 8.91 4.25 1.72
C LEU A 102 10.35 4.40 2.20
#